data_AF-A0A7Y4NY36-F1
#
_entry.id   AF-A0A7Y4NY36-F1
#
_cell.length_a   1.000
_cell.length_b   1.000
_cell.length_c   1.000
_cell.angle_alpha   90.00
_cell.angle_beta   90.00
_cell.angle_gamma   90.00
#
_symmetry.space_group_name_H-M   'P 1'
#
loop_
_entity.id
_entity.type
_entity.pdbx_description
1 polymer ?
#
loop_
_entity_poly.entity_id
_entity_poly.type
_entity_poly.pdbx_seq_one_letter_code
_entity_poly.pdbx_strand_id
1 'polypeptide(L)'
;MANETLVRSEGRSVLRMERRLRHPVEKVWRALTDPDELVHWFPATVRLQPRIGSPVEYVMDGEPGGDGEVLEFDPPRVFAFTWSGEVLRWELLPEDDGCLLVLSHTFDDHFGAASFGSGWSLCFEALDLRLQGKPIDVEPDTGPLHDRYLALLELGEGEAEETPDGWRVRFERQLTRPAETVRPELATWQDDNLHWELTTGTGHGARLILTQTNLSTPDKALALWRERLDDLAAALLQTPAPR
;
A
#
# COMPACT_ATOMS: atom_id res chain seq x y z
N MET A 1 8.81 6.82 15.58
CA MET A 1 9.14 7.47 14.30
C MET A 1 9.29 6.35 13.32
N ALA A 2 8.36 6.29 12.38
CA ALA A 2 8.10 5.11 11.58
C ALA A 2 9.09 5.19 10.39
N ASN A 3 9.90 4.13 10.21
CA ASN A 3 11.01 4.05 9.26
C ASN A 3 10.52 3.55 7.89
N GLU A 4 9.31 3.96 7.48
CA GLU A 4 8.76 3.57 6.19
C GLU A 4 9.31 4.46 5.09
N THR A 5 9.72 3.83 3.99
CA THR A 5 10.26 4.52 2.83
C THR A 5 9.70 3.90 1.56
N LEU A 6 9.43 4.72 0.55
CA LEU A 6 9.07 4.28 -0.79
C LEU A 6 10.16 4.74 -1.76
N VAL A 7 10.76 3.79 -2.47
CA VAL A 7 11.78 4.10 -3.49
C VAL A 7 11.44 3.46 -4.82
N ARG A 8 11.90 4.05 -5.91
CA ARG A 8 11.83 3.45 -7.25
C ARG A 8 13.12 2.71 -7.54
N SER A 9 13.03 1.42 -7.88
CA SER A 9 14.16 0.57 -8.23
C SER A 9 13.78 -0.30 -9.42
N GLU A 10 14.62 -0.31 -10.46
CA GLU A 10 14.42 -1.11 -11.68
C GLU A 10 13.04 -0.94 -12.32
N GLY A 11 12.48 0.28 -12.29
CA GLY A 11 11.16 0.59 -12.85
C GLY A 11 9.97 0.19 -11.97
N ARG A 12 10.22 -0.41 -10.80
CA ARG A 12 9.22 -0.83 -9.82
C ARG A 12 9.29 0.04 -8.56
N SER A 13 8.25 -0.01 -7.76
CA SER A 13 8.21 0.61 -6.42
C SER A 13 8.64 -0.40 -5.38
N VAL A 14 9.39 0.03 -4.37
CA VAL A 14 9.76 -0.77 -3.19
C VAL A 14 9.33 -0.01 -1.95
N LEU A 15 8.27 -0.50 -1.30
CA LEU A 15 7.86 -0.05 0.02
C LEU A 15 8.63 -0.84 1.07
N ARG A 16 9.39 -0.13 1.89
CA ARG A 16 10.15 -0.72 2.98
C ARG A 16 9.55 -0.30 4.32
N MET A 17 9.35 -1.25 5.23
CA MET A 17 8.76 -1.02 6.56
C MET A 17 9.53 -1.77 7.64
N GLU A 18 9.60 -1.22 8.86
CA GLU A 18 10.35 -1.78 9.98
C GLU A 18 9.52 -1.94 11.24
N ARG A 19 9.67 -3.07 11.93
CA ARG A 19 9.07 -3.31 13.25
C ARG A 19 10.12 -3.88 14.20
N ARG A 20 10.36 -3.19 15.32
CA ARG A 20 11.14 -3.76 16.44
C ARG A 20 10.21 -4.58 17.32
N LEU A 21 10.52 -5.87 17.45
CA LEU A 21 9.70 -6.83 18.17
C LEU A 21 10.46 -7.33 19.38
N ARG A 22 9.84 -7.30 20.56
CA ARG A 22 10.44 -7.79 21.82
C ARG A 22 10.26 -9.30 21.97
N HIS A 23 10.66 -10.03 20.93
CA HIS A 23 10.51 -11.47 20.82
C HIS A 23 11.79 -12.08 20.21
N PRO A 24 12.18 -13.29 20.63
CA PRO A 24 13.30 -13.99 20.01
C PRO A 24 13.10 -14.18 18.50
N VAL A 25 14.18 -14.08 17.73
CA VAL A 25 14.14 -14.17 16.27
C VAL A 25 13.50 -15.48 15.79
N GLU A 26 13.70 -16.58 16.50
CA GLU A 26 13.13 -17.89 16.15
C GLU A 26 11.61 -17.92 16.27
N LYS A 27 11.06 -17.16 17.23
CA LYS A 27 9.61 -17.04 17.41
C LYS A 27 8.99 -16.25 16.27
N VAL A 28 9.61 -15.14 15.90
CA VAL A 28 9.15 -14.30 14.79
C VAL A 28 9.32 -15.02 13.45
N TRP A 29 10.44 -15.73 13.27
CA TRP A 29 10.69 -16.56 12.09
C TRP A 29 9.57 -17.59 11.89
N ARG A 30 9.20 -18.31 12.95
CA ARG A 30 8.07 -19.25 12.88
C ARG A 30 6.78 -18.55 12.43
N ALA A 31 6.49 -17.37 12.99
CA ALA A 31 5.30 -16.61 12.61
C ALA A 31 5.27 -16.16 11.13
N LEU A 32 6.45 -16.03 10.50
CA LEU A 32 6.59 -15.66 9.09
C LEU A 32 6.58 -16.85 8.13
N THR A 33 6.94 -18.05 8.58
CA THR A 33 7.16 -19.21 7.70
C THR A 33 6.24 -20.39 7.91
N ASP A 34 5.58 -20.47 9.07
CA ASP A 34 4.63 -21.53 9.41
C ASP A 34 3.22 -21.13 8.93
N PRO A 35 2.60 -21.86 7.99
CA PRO A 35 1.24 -21.58 7.52
C PRO A 35 0.21 -21.48 8.65
N ASP A 36 0.37 -22.29 9.70
CA ASP A 36 -0.53 -22.28 10.87
C ASP A 36 -0.39 -21.00 11.70
N GLU A 37 0.72 -20.26 11.54
CA GLU A 37 0.91 -18.95 12.17
C GLU A 37 0.55 -17.78 11.23
N LEU A 38 0.88 -17.89 9.94
CA LEU A 38 0.60 -16.86 8.92
C LEU A 38 -0.89 -16.52 8.84
N VAL A 39 -1.76 -17.54 8.89
CA VAL A 39 -3.23 -17.40 8.79
C VAL A 39 -3.84 -16.44 9.82
N HIS A 40 -3.11 -16.13 10.90
CA HIS A 40 -3.60 -15.26 11.97
C HIS A 40 -3.40 -13.76 11.70
N TRP A 41 -2.45 -13.36 10.84
CA TRP A 41 -2.07 -11.96 10.69
C TRP A 41 -1.77 -11.55 9.23
N PHE A 42 -1.43 -12.50 8.37
CA PHE A 42 -1.19 -12.25 6.95
C PHE A 42 -2.53 -12.06 6.22
N PRO A 43 -2.62 -11.17 5.20
CA PRO A 43 -3.88 -10.81 4.57
C PRO A 43 -4.53 -11.93 3.74
N ALA A 44 -3.86 -13.08 3.57
CA ALA A 44 -4.37 -14.25 2.88
C ALA A 44 -4.02 -15.53 3.65
N THR A 45 -4.79 -16.60 3.42
CA THR A 45 -4.32 -17.94 3.80
C THR A 45 -3.24 -18.36 2.82
N VAL A 46 -2.05 -18.68 3.35
CA VAL A 46 -0.88 -19.04 2.54
C VAL A 46 -0.58 -20.52 2.69
N ARG A 47 -0.47 -21.24 1.58
CA ARG A 47 0.11 -22.60 1.55
C ARG A 47 1.44 -22.52 0.83
N LEU A 48 2.51 -22.88 1.52
CA LEU A 48 3.85 -22.86 0.98
C LEU A 48 4.67 -24.03 1.47
N GLN A 49 5.68 -24.39 0.68
CA GLN A 49 6.75 -25.26 1.13
C GLN A 49 8.01 -24.41 1.35
N PRO A 50 8.74 -24.58 2.47
CA PRO A 50 9.92 -23.79 2.81
C PRO A 50 11.14 -24.21 1.95
N ARG A 51 11.03 -24.03 0.65
CA ARG A 51 12.06 -24.42 -0.33
C ARG A 51 12.02 -23.44 -1.50
N ILE A 52 13.19 -22.92 -1.85
CA ILE A 52 13.36 -22.06 -3.04
C ILE A 52 12.83 -22.79 -4.27
N GLY A 53 12.05 -22.07 -5.07
CA GLY A 53 11.39 -22.57 -6.27
C GLY A 53 10.07 -23.30 -6.03
N SER A 54 9.65 -23.48 -4.78
CA SER A 54 8.34 -24.08 -4.49
C SER A 54 7.21 -23.08 -4.74
N PRO A 55 6.05 -23.53 -5.26
CA PRO A 55 4.90 -22.68 -5.43
C PRO A 55 4.35 -22.23 -4.06
N VAL A 56 3.78 -21.03 -4.06
CA VAL A 56 3.00 -20.46 -2.97
C VAL A 56 1.57 -20.27 -3.45
N GLU A 57 0.62 -20.85 -2.75
CA GLU A 57 -0.80 -20.72 -3.05
C GLU A 57 -1.46 -19.78 -2.04
N TYR A 58 -2.25 -18.84 -2.53
CA TYR A 58 -3.00 -17.89 -1.72
C TYR A 58 -4.49 -18.15 -1.83
N VAL A 59 -5.20 -18.04 -0.71
CA VAL A 59 -6.67 -18.04 -0.67
C VAL A 59 -7.14 -16.79 0.07
N MET A 60 -8.00 -16.03 -0.58
CA MET A 60 -8.65 -14.83 -0.02
C MET A 60 -10.17 -15.00 -0.16
N ASP A 61 -10.89 -14.84 0.94
CA ASP A 61 -12.36 -14.96 0.99
C ASP A 61 -12.93 -16.25 0.37
N GLY A 62 -12.16 -17.34 0.44
CA GLY A 62 -12.52 -18.66 -0.11
C GLY A 62 -12.25 -18.84 -1.60
N GLU A 63 -11.74 -17.81 -2.27
CA GLU A 63 -11.38 -17.82 -3.70
C GLU A 63 -9.85 -17.82 -3.89
N PRO A 64 -9.35 -18.25 -5.07
CA PRO A 64 -7.93 -18.14 -5.40
C PRO A 64 -7.43 -16.70 -5.26
N GLY A 65 -6.43 -16.50 -4.39
CA GLY A 65 -5.89 -15.19 -4.06
C GLY A 65 -4.70 -14.75 -4.90
N GLY A 66 -4.32 -15.54 -5.91
CA GLY A 66 -3.13 -15.31 -6.74
C GLY A 66 -2.14 -16.47 -6.70
N ASP A 67 -1.10 -16.39 -7.52
CA ASP A 67 0.01 -17.33 -7.59
C ASP A 67 1.30 -16.74 -7.02
N GLY A 68 2.19 -17.60 -6.57
CA GLY A 68 3.49 -17.21 -6.07
C GLY A 68 4.52 -18.34 -6.10
N GLU A 69 5.75 -17.99 -5.78
CA GLU A 69 6.91 -18.87 -5.71
C GLU A 69 7.86 -18.37 -4.61
N VAL A 70 8.45 -19.29 -3.87
CA VAL A 70 9.50 -18.96 -2.89
C VAL A 70 10.79 -18.61 -3.64
N LEU A 71 11.27 -17.38 -3.44
CA LEU A 71 12.48 -16.86 -4.07
C LEU A 71 13.72 -17.06 -3.20
N GLU A 72 13.59 -16.91 -1.89
CA GLU A 72 14.68 -17.05 -0.92
C GLU A 72 14.16 -17.67 0.38
N PHE A 73 14.97 -18.55 0.97
CA PHE A 73 14.67 -19.17 2.25
C PHE A 73 15.99 -19.44 3.00
N ASP A 74 16.38 -18.52 3.89
CA ASP A 74 17.58 -18.58 4.73
C ASP A 74 17.21 -18.44 6.22
N PRO A 75 16.82 -19.54 6.91
CA PRO A 75 16.39 -19.47 8.29
C PRO A 75 17.50 -19.08 9.29
N PRO A 76 17.22 -18.26 10.32
CA PRO A 76 15.99 -17.51 10.58
C PRO A 76 16.07 -16.05 10.08
N ARG A 77 16.81 -15.79 9.00
CA ARG A 77 17.25 -14.46 8.58
C ARG A 77 16.40 -13.86 7.48
N VAL A 78 16.08 -14.63 6.44
CA VAL A 78 15.44 -14.11 5.24
C VAL A 78 14.42 -15.08 4.66
N PHE A 79 13.22 -14.58 4.41
CA PHE A 79 12.21 -15.27 3.61
C PHE A 79 11.66 -14.34 2.54
N ALA A 80 11.72 -14.76 1.26
CA ALA A 80 11.17 -13.98 0.17
C ALA A 80 10.34 -14.84 -0.77
N PHE A 81 9.22 -14.30 -1.23
CA PHE A 81 8.31 -14.98 -2.13
C PHE A 81 7.53 -14.00 -3.01
N THR A 82 7.05 -14.47 -4.15
CA THR A 82 6.19 -13.69 -5.03
C THR A 82 4.72 -13.82 -4.68
N TRP A 83 3.94 -12.81 -5.05
CA TRP A 83 2.48 -12.84 -5.03
C TRP A 83 1.95 -12.01 -6.21
N SER A 84 1.39 -12.68 -7.23
CA SER A 84 0.81 -12.04 -8.42
C SER A 84 1.74 -11.02 -9.09
N GLY A 85 3.03 -11.37 -9.22
CA GLY A 85 4.06 -10.52 -9.82
C GLY A 85 4.75 -9.56 -8.85
N GLU A 86 4.19 -9.34 -7.66
CA GLU A 86 4.82 -8.60 -6.57
C GLU A 86 5.82 -9.48 -5.82
N VAL A 87 6.74 -8.87 -5.07
CA VAL A 87 7.72 -9.58 -4.24
C VAL A 87 7.61 -9.09 -2.80
N LEU A 88 7.42 -10.02 -1.88
CA LEU A 88 7.50 -9.78 -0.44
C LEU A 88 8.80 -10.38 0.07
N ARG A 89 9.71 -9.52 0.55
CA ARG A 89 10.96 -9.91 1.20
C ARG A 89 10.91 -9.54 2.67
N TRP A 90 11.05 -10.55 3.53
CA TRP A 90 11.11 -10.44 4.97
C TRP A 90 12.54 -10.69 5.44
N GLU A 91 13.08 -9.75 6.22
CA GLU A 91 14.39 -9.90 6.86
C GLU A 91 14.25 -9.76 8.38
N LEU A 92 14.98 -10.60 9.10
CA LEU A 92 15.05 -10.60 10.55
C LEU A 92 16.49 -10.38 11.00
N LEU A 93 16.69 -9.35 11.80
CA LEU A 93 17.98 -9.01 12.41
C LEU A 93 17.86 -9.17 13.93
N PRO A 94 18.57 -10.11 14.55
CA PRO A 94 18.60 -10.24 16.01
C PRO A 94 19.13 -8.96 16.68
N GLU A 95 18.48 -8.54 17.76
CA GLU A 95 18.89 -7.45 18.65
C GLU A 95 18.94 -7.98 20.11
N ASP A 96 19.60 -7.26 21.02
CA ASP A 96 19.80 -7.73 22.42
C ASP A 96 18.48 -8.03 23.16
N ASP A 97 17.40 -7.29 22.88
CA ASP A 97 16.06 -7.43 23.50
C ASP A 97 14.98 -7.86 22.49
N GLY A 98 15.36 -8.60 21.44
CA GLY A 98 14.41 -9.16 20.47
C GLY A 98 14.96 -9.18 19.04
N CYS A 99 14.21 -8.63 18.09
CA CYS A 99 14.68 -8.50 16.71
C CYS A 99 14.03 -7.33 15.96
N LEU A 100 14.73 -6.87 14.94
CA LEU A 100 14.18 -5.99 13.90
C LEU A 100 13.61 -6.84 12.76
N LEU A 101 12.32 -6.71 12.51
CA LEU A 101 11.64 -7.20 11.31
C LEU A 101 11.62 -6.11 10.25
N VAL A 102 12.04 -6.48 9.04
CA VAL A 102 12.03 -5.63 7.85
C VAL A 102 11.16 -6.30 6.80
N LEU A 103 10.20 -5.56 6.26
CA LEU A 103 9.50 -5.89 5.03
C LEU A 103 10.02 -4.99 3.92
N SER A 104 10.38 -5.59 2.78
CA SER A 104 10.49 -4.90 1.49
C SER A 104 9.46 -5.50 0.53
N HIS A 105 8.48 -4.69 0.14
CA HIS A 105 7.41 -5.06 -0.79
C HIS A 105 7.66 -4.36 -2.13
N THR A 106 7.93 -5.15 -3.16
CA THR A 106 8.18 -4.66 -4.52
C THR A 106 6.94 -4.88 -5.40
N PHE A 107 6.45 -3.82 -6.04
CA PHE A 107 5.22 -3.82 -6.84
C PHE A 107 5.28 -2.77 -7.97
N ASP A 108 4.37 -2.87 -8.93
CA ASP A 108 4.38 -2.00 -10.12
C ASP A 108 3.58 -0.71 -9.90
N ASP A 109 2.41 -0.80 -9.25
CA ASP A 109 1.51 0.32 -9.01
C ASP A 109 2.03 1.27 -7.92
N HIS A 110 2.74 2.32 -8.32
CA HIS A 110 3.34 3.29 -7.42
C HIS A 110 2.35 3.96 -6.47
N PHE A 111 1.22 4.47 -6.97
CA PHE A 111 0.26 5.17 -6.11
C PHE A 111 -0.59 4.21 -5.27
N GLY A 112 -0.50 2.89 -5.51
CA GLY A 112 -1.03 1.86 -4.62
C GLY A 112 -0.25 1.70 -3.31
N ALA A 113 0.94 2.30 -3.21
CA ALA A 113 1.80 2.19 -2.03
C ALA A 113 1.14 2.65 -0.72
N ALA A 114 0.22 3.62 -0.76
CA ALA A 114 -0.53 4.05 0.41
C ALA A 114 -1.45 2.93 0.95
N SER A 115 -2.13 2.20 0.06
CA SER A 115 -2.94 1.03 0.41
C SER A 115 -2.10 -0.11 0.97
N PHE A 116 -0.92 -0.36 0.40
CA PHE A 116 -0.02 -1.38 0.92
C PHE A 116 0.52 -1.00 2.30
N GLY A 117 0.95 0.25 2.48
CA GLY A 117 1.44 0.73 3.78
C GLY A 117 0.39 0.65 4.88
N SER A 118 -0.85 1.05 4.60
CA SER A 118 -1.94 0.92 5.58
C SER A 118 -2.29 -0.54 5.86
N GLY A 119 -2.44 -1.36 4.83
CA GLY A 119 -2.72 -2.80 4.97
C GLY A 119 -1.65 -3.52 5.79
N TRP A 120 -0.37 -3.35 5.45
CA TRP A 120 0.74 -3.96 6.20
C TRP A 120 0.82 -3.47 7.63
N SER A 121 0.44 -2.22 7.92
CA SER A 121 0.39 -1.73 9.30
C SER A 121 -0.61 -2.49 10.15
N LEU A 122 -1.79 -2.77 9.62
CA LEU A 122 -2.80 -3.60 10.30
C LEU A 122 -2.31 -5.04 10.46
N CYS A 123 -1.68 -5.60 9.43
CA CYS A 123 -1.07 -6.93 9.50
C CYS A 123 0.04 -6.99 10.58
N PHE A 124 0.85 -5.94 10.72
CA PHE A 124 1.88 -5.85 11.76
C PHE A 124 1.30 -5.73 13.17
N GLU A 125 0.19 -5.02 13.33
CA GLU A 125 -0.53 -4.97 14.60
C GLU A 125 -1.08 -6.36 14.97
N ALA A 126 -1.70 -7.05 14.01
CA ALA A 126 -2.17 -8.43 14.20
C ALA A 126 -1.01 -9.39 14.53
N LEU A 127 0.15 -9.25 13.86
CA LEU A 127 1.36 -10.03 14.15
C LEU A 127 1.86 -9.78 15.57
N ASP A 128 1.93 -8.51 16.02
CA ASP A 128 2.37 -8.18 17.38
C ASP A 128 1.42 -8.77 18.44
N LEU A 129 0.11 -8.64 18.25
CA LEU A 129 -0.89 -9.27 19.12
C LEU A 129 -0.75 -10.80 19.14
N ARG A 130 -0.56 -11.42 17.97
CA ARG A 130 -0.33 -12.87 17.84
C ARG A 130 0.91 -13.30 18.60
N LEU A 131 2.02 -12.61 18.42
CA LEU A 131 3.28 -12.91 19.12
C LEU A 131 3.15 -12.73 20.63
N GLN A 132 2.33 -11.80 21.10
CA GLN A 132 2.04 -11.63 22.53
C GLN A 132 1.06 -12.66 23.09
N GLY A 133 0.44 -13.50 22.24
CA GLY A 133 -0.62 -14.43 22.65
C GLY A 133 -1.92 -13.73 23.04
N LYS A 134 -2.15 -12.52 22.53
CA LYS A 134 -3.36 -11.75 22.76
C LYS A 134 -4.41 -12.03 21.68
N PRO A 135 -5.70 -11.83 21.97
CA PRO A 135 -6.74 -11.79 20.93
C PRO A 135 -6.38 -10.76 19.85
N ILE A 136 -6.60 -11.13 18.60
CA ILE A 136 -6.41 -10.25 17.45
C ILE A 136 -7.75 -9.54 17.21
N ASP A 137 -7.77 -8.24 17.51
CA ASP A 137 -8.92 -7.35 17.34
C ASP A 137 -8.40 -6.07 16.67
N VAL A 138 -8.10 -6.19 15.38
CA VAL A 138 -7.56 -5.09 14.56
C VAL A 138 -8.69 -4.56 13.69
N GLU A 139 -9.06 -3.31 13.92
CA GLU A 139 -10.09 -2.66 13.12
C GLU A 139 -9.58 -2.39 11.70
N PRO A 140 -10.37 -2.66 10.65
CA PRO A 140 -10.03 -2.27 9.30
C PRO A 140 -9.85 -0.76 9.17
N ASP A 141 -8.90 -0.34 8.33
CA ASP A 141 -8.74 1.07 8.01
C ASP A 141 -9.97 1.60 7.26
N THR A 142 -10.55 2.67 7.76
CA THR A 142 -11.67 3.37 7.10
C THR A 142 -11.19 4.46 6.14
N GLY A 143 -9.86 4.62 5.99
CA GLY A 143 -9.16 5.56 5.12
C GLY A 143 -8.17 6.52 5.80
N PRO A 144 -8.32 6.89 7.09
CA PRO A 144 -7.35 7.79 7.74
C PRO A 144 -5.92 7.25 7.83
N LEU A 145 -5.72 5.92 7.90
CA LEU A 145 -4.36 5.35 7.89
C LEU A 145 -3.78 5.38 6.48
N HIS A 146 -4.57 5.07 5.45
CA HIS A 146 -4.20 5.24 4.05
C HIS A 146 -3.73 6.67 3.75
N ASP A 147 -4.50 7.70 4.10
CA ASP A 147 -4.13 9.10 3.82
C ASP A 147 -2.86 9.54 4.57
N ARG A 148 -2.61 8.96 5.76
CA ARG A 148 -1.33 9.16 6.45
C ARG A 148 -0.16 8.59 5.66
N TYR A 149 -0.31 7.42 5.05
CA TYR A 149 0.71 6.87 4.16
C TYR A 149 0.85 7.64 2.87
N LEU A 150 -0.24 8.16 2.31
CA LEU A 150 -0.17 9.05 1.14
C LEU A 150 0.71 10.27 1.43
N ALA A 151 0.51 10.91 2.59
CA ALA A 151 1.33 12.04 3.02
C ALA A 151 2.78 11.62 3.35
N LEU A 152 2.97 10.52 4.10
CA LEU A 152 4.29 10.03 4.51
C LEU A 152 5.17 9.63 3.31
N LEU A 153 4.56 9.04 2.28
CA LEU A 153 5.24 8.56 1.08
C LEU A 153 5.22 9.58 -0.07
N GLU A 154 4.77 10.82 0.20
CA GLU A 154 4.73 11.93 -0.77
C GLU A 154 3.94 11.63 -2.06
N LEU A 155 2.91 10.79 -1.96
CA LEU A 155 2.09 10.32 -3.08
C LEU A 155 0.99 11.30 -3.52
N GLY A 156 0.88 12.45 -2.84
CA GLY A 156 -0.08 13.51 -3.13
C GLY A 156 0.47 14.62 -4.04
N GLU A 157 1.74 14.53 -4.43
CA GLU A 157 2.38 15.57 -5.25
C GLU A 157 2.01 15.43 -6.72
N GLY A 158 1.83 16.57 -7.39
CA GLY A 158 1.53 16.64 -8.81
C GLY A 158 2.78 16.85 -9.64
N GLU A 159 2.73 16.40 -10.89
CA GLU A 159 3.79 16.60 -11.87
C GLU A 159 3.42 17.75 -12.80
N ALA A 160 4.43 18.50 -13.25
CA ALA A 160 4.27 19.57 -14.23
C ALA A 160 5.18 19.33 -15.44
N GLU A 161 4.63 19.56 -16.63
CA GLU A 161 5.29 19.40 -17.92
C GLU A 161 5.05 20.65 -18.77
N GLU A 162 6.11 21.19 -19.37
CA GLU A 162 6.00 22.26 -20.35
C GLU A 162 5.54 21.67 -21.70
N THR A 163 4.55 22.30 -22.32
CA THR A 163 3.96 21.89 -23.60
C THR A 163 3.99 23.06 -24.60
N PRO A 164 3.76 22.84 -25.90
CA PRO A 164 3.72 23.94 -26.88
C PRO A 164 2.67 25.01 -26.59
N ASP A 165 1.60 24.64 -25.87
CA ASP A 165 0.44 25.49 -25.58
C ASP A 165 0.45 26.05 -24.15
N GLY A 166 1.55 25.86 -23.40
CA GLY A 166 1.72 26.33 -22.01
C GLY A 166 2.22 25.22 -21.09
N TRP A 167 1.60 25.08 -19.93
CA TRP A 167 1.92 24.02 -18.95
C TRP A 167 0.78 23.02 -18.82
N ARG A 168 1.16 21.76 -18.63
CA ARG A 168 0.30 20.67 -18.18
C ARG A 168 0.67 20.32 -16.74
N VAL A 169 -0.32 20.19 -15.87
CA VAL A 169 -0.16 19.55 -14.56
C VAL A 169 -0.95 18.26 -14.50
N ARG A 170 -0.40 17.24 -13.84
CA ARG A 170 -1.03 15.94 -13.64
C ARG A 170 -0.97 15.54 -12.18
N PHE A 171 -2.08 15.06 -11.64
CA PHE A 171 -2.11 14.36 -10.36
C PHE A 171 -2.64 12.95 -10.58
N GLU A 172 -2.13 12.02 -9.80
CA GLU A 172 -2.65 10.67 -9.71
C GLU A 172 -2.72 10.28 -8.24
N ARG A 173 -3.88 9.78 -7.81
CA ARG A 173 -4.16 9.49 -6.39
C ARG A 173 -4.96 8.21 -6.25
N GLN A 174 -4.50 7.31 -5.39
CA GLN A 174 -5.34 6.23 -4.90
C GLN A 174 -6.33 6.78 -3.86
N LEU A 175 -7.61 6.49 -4.05
CA LEU A 175 -8.68 6.81 -3.09
C LEU A 175 -9.16 5.53 -2.39
N THR A 176 -9.88 5.70 -1.28
CA THR A 176 -10.47 4.62 -0.46
C THR A 176 -12.00 4.52 -0.61
N ARG A 177 -12.51 5.11 -1.69
CA ARG A 177 -13.92 5.07 -2.09
C ARG A 177 -14.06 4.65 -3.55
N PRO A 178 -15.14 3.93 -3.90
CA PRO A 178 -15.36 3.46 -5.27
C PRO A 178 -15.68 4.64 -6.21
N ALA A 179 -15.44 4.46 -7.51
CA ALA A 179 -15.53 5.53 -8.51
C ALA A 179 -16.93 6.15 -8.56
N GLU A 180 -17.97 5.36 -8.28
CA GLU A 180 -19.37 5.76 -8.24
C GLU A 180 -19.65 6.80 -7.14
N THR A 181 -18.92 6.74 -6.02
CA THR A 181 -19.02 7.72 -4.94
C THR A 181 -18.23 8.99 -5.24
N VAL A 182 -17.12 8.87 -5.99
CA VAL A 182 -16.24 10.00 -6.31
C VAL A 182 -16.79 10.85 -7.45
N ARG A 183 -17.38 10.22 -8.47
CA ARG A 183 -17.82 10.88 -9.71
C ARG A 183 -18.76 12.07 -9.53
N PRO A 184 -19.77 12.03 -8.62
CA PRO A 184 -20.65 13.17 -8.39
C PRO A 184 -19.93 14.42 -7.89
N GLU A 185 -18.90 14.25 -7.05
CA GLU A 185 -18.11 15.37 -6.51
C GLU A 185 -17.30 16.05 -7.63
N LEU A 186 -16.66 15.26 -8.50
CA LEU A 186 -15.89 15.78 -9.63
C LEU A 186 -16.76 16.49 -10.67
N ALA A 187 -18.03 16.10 -10.80
CA ALA A 187 -18.97 16.74 -11.73
C ALA A 187 -19.18 18.24 -11.42
N THR A 188 -18.91 18.67 -10.18
CA THR A 188 -18.99 20.07 -9.77
C THR A 188 -17.80 20.92 -10.23
N TRP A 189 -16.71 20.29 -10.67
CA TRP A 189 -15.49 20.95 -11.13
C TRP A 189 -15.30 20.74 -12.63
N GLN A 190 -15.77 21.71 -13.42
CA GLN A 190 -15.68 21.69 -14.88
C GLN A 190 -14.94 22.91 -15.40
N ASP A 191 -13.99 22.67 -16.30
CA ASP A 191 -13.27 23.68 -17.08
C ASP A 191 -12.87 23.05 -18.43
N ASP A 192 -12.77 23.85 -19.48
CA ASP A 192 -12.40 23.40 -20.82
C ASP A 192 -10.98 22.78 -20.87
N ASN A 193 -10.11 23.16 -19.94
CA ASN A 193 -8.74 22.63 -19.85
C ASN A 193 -8.55 21.52 -18.80
N LEU A 194 -9.64 21.02 -18.22
CA LEU A 194 -9.61 20.07 -17.10
C LEU A 194 -10.14 18.70 -17.51
N HIS A 195 -9.35 17.66 -17.24
CA HIS A 195 -9.72 16.28 -17.53
C HIS A 195 -9.62 15.40 -16.28
N TRP A 196 -10.64 14.57 -16.08
CA TRP A 196 -10.74 13.61 -14.99
C TRP A 196 -10.82 12.19 -15.54
N GLU A 197 -10.00 11.30 -15.01
CA GLU A 197 -10.15 9.86 -15.22
C GLU A 197 -10.32 9.18 -13.86
N LEU A 198 -11.23 8.20 -13.82
CA LEU A 198 -11.42 7.31 -12.68
C LEU A 198 -11.29 5.88 -13.18
N THR A 199 -10.26 5.18 -12.71
CA THR A 199 -9.98 3.78 -13.06
C THR A 199 -10.01 2.91 -11.82
N THR A 200 -9.97 1.59 -12.02
CA THR A 200 -9.83 0.63 -10.92
C THR A 200 -8.47 0.81 -10.25
N GLY A 201 -8.46 1.02 -8.93
CA GLY A 201 -7.24 1.07 -8.12
C GLY A 201 -6.90 -0.28 -7.48
N THR A 202 -6.46 -0.26 -6.22
CA THR A 202 -6.01 -1.44 -5.46
C THR A 202 -7.14 -2.34 -4.92
N GLY A 203 -8.32 -2.33 -5.55
CA GLY A 203 -9.53 -3.03 -5.06
C GLY A 203 -10.25 -2.36 -3.87
N HIS A 204 -9.60 -1.43 -3.17
CA HIS A 204 -10.14 -0.71 -2.00
C HIS A 204 -10.74 0.66 -2.34
N GLY A 205 -10.61 1.09 -3.60
CA GLY A 205 -11.17 2.34 -4.09
C GLY A 205 -10.66 2.70 -5.49
N ALA A 206 -11.16 3.82 -6.01
CA ALA A 206 -10.82 4.29 -7.34
C ALA A 206 -9.40 4.87 -7.40
N ARG A 207 -8.76 4.71 -8.55
CA ARG A 207 -7.63 5.53 -8.95
C ARG A 207 -8.17 6.78 -9.62
N LEU A 208 -7.90 7.94 -9.01
CA LEU A 208 -8.23 9.25 -9.56
C LEU A 208 -7.02 9.82 -10.29
N ILE A 209 -7.27 10.29 -11.50
CA ILE A 209 -6.28 10.97 -12.32
C ILE A 209 -6.88 12.32 -12.73
N LEU A 210 -6.10 13.36 -12.51
CA LEU A 210 -6.42 14.72 -12.92
C LEU A 210 -5.36 15.20 -13.90
N THR A 211 -5.80 15.82 -15.00
CA THR A 211 -4.91 16.57 -15.89
C THR A 211 -5.49 17.94 -16.16
N GLN A 212 -4.69 18.99 -15.98
CA GLN A 212 -5.05 20.35 -16.39
C GLN A 212 -4.01 20.89 -17.38
N THR A 213 -4.46 21.48 -18.49
CA THR A 213 -3.59 21.96 -19.58
C THR A 213 -3.71 23.47 -19.81
N ASN A 214 -2.96 24.01 -20.78
CA ASN A 214 -3.01 25.41 -21.21
C ASN A 214 -2.77 26.42 -20.07
N LEU A 215 -1.97 26.03 -19.07
CA LEU A 215 -1.64 26.88 -17.93
C LEU A 215 -0.50 27.82 -18.29
N SER A 216 -0.56 29.05 -17.81
CA SER A 216 0.55 30.01 -17.96
C SER A 216 1.72 29.73 -17.01
N THR A 217 1.43 29.20 -15.82
CA THR A 217 2.42 28.75 -14.82
C THR A 217 1.89 27.53 -14.05
N PRO A 218 2.71 26.54 -13.71
CA PRO A 218 2.25 25.32 -13.04
C PRO A 218 2.06 25.49 -11.52
N ASP A 219 2.87 26.30 -10.85
CA ASP A 219 2.96 26.35 -9.37
C ASP A 219 1.62 26.61 -8.66
N LYS A 220 0.85 27.58 -9.18
CA LYS A 220 -0.47 27.90 -8.63
C LYS A 220 -1.46 26.75 -8.80
N ALA A 221 -1.40 26.05 -9.94
CA ALA A 221 -2.28 24.92 -10.21
C ALA A 221 -1.89 23.71 -9.36
N LEU A 222 -0.59 23.42 -9.22
CA LEU A 222 -0.09 22.37 -8.33
C LEU A 222 -0.55 22.59 -6.88
N ALA A 223 -0.33 23.79 -6.34
CA ALA A 223 -0.73 24.09 -4.96
C ALA A 223 -2.26 23.99 -4.76
N LEU A 224 -3.04 24.54 -5.69
CA LEU A 224 -4.50 24.51 -5.65
C LEU A 224 -5.05 23.09 -5.70
N TRP A 225 -4.54 22.25 -6.61
CA TRP A 225 -5.07 20.91 -6.81
C TRP A 225 -4.67 19.96 -5.69
N ARG A 226 -3.47 20.10 -5.13
CA ARG A 226 -3.09 19.33 -3.94
C ARG A 226 -4.09 19.55 -2.80
N GLU A 227 -4.36 20.81 -2.46
CA GLU A 227 -5.33 21.19 -1.41
C GLU A 227 -6.74 20.65 -1.72
N ARG A 228 -7.24 20.85 -2.95
CA ARG A 228 -8.57 20.37 -3.35
C ARG A 228 -8.71 18.84 -3.31
N LEU A 229 -7.67 18.11 -3.71
CA LEU A 229 -7.70 16.65 -3.71
C LEU A 229 -7.62 16.09 -2.27
N ASP A 230 -6.90 16.76 -1.38
CA ASP A 230 -6.90 16.44 0.05
C ASP A 230 -8.28 16.69 0.68
N ASP A 231 -8.89 17.83 0.40
CA ASP A 231 -10.24 18.15 0.87
C ASP A 231 -11.28 17.17 0.33
N LEU A 232 -11.19 16.79 -0.95
CA LEU A 232 -12.05 15.76 -1.56
C LEU A 232 -11.91 14.43 -0.83
N ALA A 233 -10.68 13.97 -0.62
CA ALA A 233 -10.43 12.71 0.07
C ALA A 233 -11.00 12.74 1.51
N ALA A 234 -10.75 13.81 2.25
CA ALA A 234 -11.29 14.00 3.60
C ALA A 234 -12.83 13.99 3.62
N ALA A 235 -13.48 14.66 2.66
CA ALA A 235 -14.93 14.68 2.53
C ALA A 235 -15.50 13.28 2.21
N LEU A 236 -14.85 12.53 1.32
CA LEU A 236 -15.23 11.17 0.95
C LEU A 236 -15.16 10.18 2.12
N LEU A 237 -14.28 10.40 3.10
CA LEU A 237 -14.22 9.61 4.33
C LEU A 237 -15.46 9.81 5.21
N GLN A 238 -16.07 11.00 5.18
CA GLN A 238 -17.28 11.33 5.95
C GLN A 238 -18.56 10.81 5.29
N THR A 239 -18.51 10.47 4.00
CA THR A 239 -19.64 9.87 3.29
C THR A 239 -19.80 8.42 3.74
N PRO A 240 -21.01 7.98 4.16
CA PRO A 240 -21.26 6.57 4.47
C PRO A 240 -20.92 5.71 3.26
N ALA A 241 -20.18 4.61 3.48
CA ALA A 241 -19.94 3.64 2.42
C ALA A 241 -21.30 3.15 1.86
N PRO A 242 -21.46 3.01 0.53
CA PRO A 242 -22.67 2.46 -0.03
C PRO A 242 -22.93 1.07 0.58
N ARG A 243 -24.18 0.82 0.98
CA ARG A 243 -24.63 -0.47 1.53
C ARG A 243 -24.59 -1.57 0.48
#